data_AF-A0A4Y2X0U3-F1
#
_entry.id   AF-A0A4Y2X0U3-F1
#
_cell.length_a   1.000
_cell.length_b   1.000
_cell.length_c   1.000
_cell.angle_alpha   90.00
_cell.angle_beta   90.00
_cell.angle_gamma   90.00
#
_symmetry.space_group_name_H-M   'P 1'
#
loop_
_entity.id
_entity.type
_entity.pdbx_description
1 polymer ?
#
loop_
_entity_poly.entity_id
_entity_poly.type
_entity_poly.pdbx_seq_one_letter_code
_entity_poly.pdbx_strand_id
1 'polypeptide(L)'
;MQKEGVDYTTTFSPVISMLSLRLVLVLILQENLHSYATGVETAFLNGDLGEVVYMSQPQGYGDGTGKVCKLNKSLYGLKQAPRQ
;
A
#
# COMPACT_ATOMS: atom_id res chain seq x y z
N MET A 1 -15.26 -2.19 9.73
CA MET A 1 -15.73 -1.74 8.41
C MET A 1 -15.56 -0.24 8.31
N GLN A 2 -14.87 0.24 7.27
CA GLN A 2 -14.72 1.66 7.01
C GLN A 2 -16.04 2.20 6.41
N LYS A 3 -16.56 3.29 6.96
CA LYS A 3 -17.80 3.92 6.50
C LYS A 3 -17.47 5.17 5.67
N GLU A 4 -18.11 5.30 4.51
CA GLU A 4 -18.07 6.51 3.69
C GLU A 4 -18.47 7.73 4.54
N GLY A 5 -17.68 8.80 4.51
CA GLY A 5 -17.94 10.04 5.27
C GLY A 5 -17.45 10.09 6.74
N VAL A 6 -16.98 8.98 7.32
CA VAL A 6 -16.44 8.95 8.71
C VAL A 6 -14.94 8.77 8.71
N ASP A 7 -14.46 7.67 8.10
CA ASP A 7 -13.03 7.31 8.08
C ASP A 7 -12.49 7.24 6.64
N TYR A 8 -13.28 7.65 5.64
CA TYR A 8 -13.00 7.49 4.22
C TYR A 8 -11.92 8.45 3.66
N THR A 9 -11.40 9.38 4.45
CA THR A 9 -10.42 10.39 3.98
C THR A 9 -8.99 10.18 4.48
N THR A 10 -8.77 9.30 5.46
CA THR A 10 -7.43 8.99 5.98
C THR A 10 -6.72 8.00 5.06
N THR A 11 -5.83 8.51 4.21
CA THR A 11 -4.87 7.71 3.44
C THR A 11 -3.63 7.53 4.31
N PHE A 12 -3.43 6.32 4.84
CA PHE A 12 -2.25 6.00 5.63
C PHE A 12 -1.12 5.56 4.70
N SER A 13 -0.08 6.38 4.62
CA SER A 13 1.22 5.99 4.08
C SER A 13 2.16 5.77 5.26
N PRO A 14 2.87 4.63 5.37
CA PRO A 14 3.86 4.44 6.42
C PRO A 14 5.05 5.37 6.15
N VAL A 15 5.00 6.57 6.73
CA VAL A 15 6.15 7.46 6.77
C VAL A 15 7.02 7.00 7.94
N ILE A 16 8.16 6.37 7.64
CA ILE A 16 9.18 6.10 8.66
C ILE A 16 9.52 7.41 9.37
N SER A 17 9.54 7.37 10.72
CA SER A 17 10.01 8.53 11.48
C SER A 17 11.52 8.73 11.26
N MET A 18 11.96 9.97 11.07
CA MET A 18 13.39 10.29 10.91
C MET A 18 14.21 9.86 12.12
N LEU A 19 13.61 9.85 13.32
CA LEU A 19 14.27 9.40 14.54
C LEU A 19 14.53 7.89 14.52
N SER A 20 13.55 7.09 14.09
CA SER A 20 13.70 5.64 13.91
C SER A 20 14.76 5.32 12.86
N LEU A 21 14.76 6.04 11.73
CA LEU A 21 15.77 5.87 10.68
C LEU A 21 17.19 6.16 11.20
N ARG A 22 17.36 7.27 11.93
CA ARG A 22 18.64 7.63 12.54
C ARG A 22 19.11 6.59 13.56
N LEU A 23 18.22 6.06 14.38
CA LEU A 23 18.56 5.02 15.35
C LEU A 23 19.09 3.76 14.65
N VAL A 24 18.40 3.30 13.60
CA VAL A 24 18.85 2.14 12.81
C VAL A 24 20.21 2.40 12.16
N LEU A 25 20.43 3.59 11.59
CA LEU A 25 21.72 3.95 11.00
C LEU A 25 22.85 3.98 12.05
N VAL A 26 22.59 4.51 13.24
CA VAL A 26 23.56 4.51 14.34
C VAL A 26 23.93 3.09 14.74
N LEU A 27 22.96 2.18 14.84
CA LEU A 27 23.22 0.77 15.16
C LEU A 27 24.06 0.09 14.08
N ILE A 28 23.76 0.34 12.80
CA ILE A 28 24.55 -0.18 11.67
C ILE A 28 26.01 0.29 11.77
N LEU A 29 26.23 1.57 12.09
CA LEU A 29 27.57 2.14 12.23
C LEU A 29 28.32 1.63 13.48
N GLN A 30 27.64 1.47 14.62
CA GLN A 30 28.24 0.95 15.85
C GLN A 30 28.68 -0.50 15.70
N GLU A 31 27.87 -1.32 15.06
CA GLU A 31 28.10 -2.76 14.88
C GLU A 31 28.86 -3.07 13.58
N ASN A 32 29.30 -2.04 12.84
CA ASN A 32 29.99 -2.14 11.55
C ASN A 32 29.29 -3.09 10.55
N LEU A 33 27.95 -3.02 10.52
CA LEU A 33 27.13 -3.89 9.68
C LEU A 33 27.10 -3.41 8.24
N HIS A 34 27.12 -4.35 7.31
CA HIS A 34 26.88 -4.02 5.91
C HIS A 34 25.38 -3.87 5.65
N SER A 35 24.97 -2.75 5.05
CA SER A 35 23.55 -2.42 4.84
C SER A 35 23.25 -2.15 3.36
N TYR A 36 22.13 -2.67 2.88
CA TYR A 36 21.59 -2.39 1.55
C TYR A 36 20.14 -1.91 1.67
N ALA A 37 19.79 -0.87 0.91
CA ALA A 37 18.41 -0.42 0.78
C ALA A 37 17.86 -0.87 -0.59
N THR A 38 16.77 -1.63 -0.58
CA THR A 38 16.05 -2.03 -1.79
C THR A 38 14.65 -1.47 -1.74
N GLY A 39 14.29 -0.68 -2.76
CA GLY A 39 12.91 -0.26 -2.96
C GLY A 39 12.09 -1.41 -3.52
N VAL A 40 11.00 -1.77 -2.85
CA VAL A 40 10.03 -2.73 -3.39
C VAL A 40 8.98 -1.94 -4.15
N GLU A 41 9.22 -1.70 -5.45
CA GLU A 41 8.33 -0.92 -6.32
C GLU A 41 6.90 -1.49 -6.39
N THR A 42 6.75 -2.79 -6.15
CA THR A 42 5.49 -3.53 -6.27
C THR A 42 4.89 -3.98 -4.94
N ALA A 43 5.38 -3.49 -3.79
CA ALA A 43 4.92 -3.94 -2.47
C ALA A 43 3.39 -3.79 -2.33
N PHE A 44 2.85 -2.70 -2.86
CA PHE A 44 1.42 -2.45 -2.89
C PHE A 44 0.66 -3.25 -3.94
N LEU A 45 1.29 -3.66 -5.05
CA LEU A 45 0.65 -4.43 -6.13
C LEU A 45 0.57 -5.93 -5.84
N ASN A 46 1.42 -6.42 -4.93
CA ASN A 46 1.45 -7.83 -4.53
C ASN A 46 0.73 -8.11 -3.20
N GLY A 47 0.28 -7.07 -2.51
CA GLY A 47 -0.45 -7.22 -1.26
C GLY A 47 -1.77 -7.97 -1.43
N ASP A 48 -2.04 -8.91 -0.53
CA ASP A 48 -3.33 -9.57 -0.45
C ASP A 48 -4.38 -8.64 0.14
N LEU A 49 -5.58 -8.66 -0.44
CA LEU A 49 -6.73 -7.91 0.07
C LEU A 49 -7.43 -8.72 1.17
N GLY A 50 -7.56 -8.13 2.37
CA GLY A 50 -8.32 -8.73 3.47
C GLY A 50 -9.84 -8.70 3.25
N GLU A 51 -10.31 -8.01 2.22
CA GLU A 51 -11.72 -7.87 1.87
C GLU A 51 -11.93 -7.81 0.35
N VAL A 52 -13.17 -8.08 -0.10
CA VAL A 52 -13.49 -8.02 -1.53
C VAL A 52 -13.69 -6.56 -1.95
N VAL A 53 -12.83 -6.08 -2.84
CA VAL A 53 -12.91 -4.73 -3.41
C VAL A 53 -13.29 -4.81 -4.88
N TYR A 54 -14.25 -3.97 -5.29
CA TYR A 54 -14.63 -3.77 -6.68
C TYR A 54 -14.23 -2.37 -7.14
N MET A 55 -13.88 -2.23 -8.42
CA MET A 55 -13.62 -0.93 -9.05
C MET A 55 -14.32 -0.84 -10.41
N SER A 56 -14.53 0.38 -10.89
CA SER A 56 -14.96 0.61 -12.28
C SER A 56 -13.98 0.00 -13.26
N GLN A 57 -14.46 -0.44 -14.42
CA GLN A 57 -13.59 -0.85 -15.52
C GLN A 57 -12.59 0.28 -15.84
N PRO A 58 -11.29 -0.04 -16.01
CA PRO A 58 -10.30 0.94 -16.38
C PRO A 58 -10.58 1.52 -17.78
N GLN A 59 -10.06 2.71 -18.03
CA GLN A 59 -10.19 3.36 -19.33
C GLN A 59 -9.68 2.43 -20.45
N GLY A 60 -10.47 2.27 -21.51
CA GLY A 60 -10.16 1.36 -22.62
C GLY A 60 -10.68 -0.08 -22.46
N TYR A 61 -11.19 -0.45 -21.28
CA TYR A 61 -11.80 -1.77 -21.01
C TYR A 61 -13.32 -1.71 -20.84
N GLY A 62 -13.93 -0.55 -21.08
CA GLY A 62 -15.37 -0.37 -21.04
C GLY A 62 -16.04 -1.14 -22.19
N ASP A 63 -16.84 -2.15 -21.85
CA ASP A 63 -17.63 -2.95 -22.81
C ASP A 63 -19.10 -2.47 -22.92
N GLY A 64 -19.43 -1.34 -22.30
CA GLY A 64 -20.79 -0.76 -22.29
C GLY A 64 -21.79 -1.53 -21.42
N THR A 65 -21.34 -2.57 -20.72
CA THR A 65 -22.24 -3.44 -19.93
C THR A 65 -22.46 -2.96 -18.49
N GLY A 66 -21.73 -1.93 -18.05
CA GLY A 66 -21.79 -1.43 -16.67
C GLY A 66 -21.17 -2.38 -15.63
N LYS A 67 -20.40 -3.39 -16.08
CA LYS A 67 -19.69 -4.31 -15.17
C LYS A 67 -18.60 -3.59 -14.38
N VAL A 68 -18.28 -4.17 -13.23
CA VAL A 68 -17.20 -3.75 -12.35
C VAL A 68 -16.15 -4.84 -12.25
N CYS A 69 -14.89 -4.45 -12.04
CA CYS A 69 -13.77 -5.37 -11.86
C CYS A 69 -13.61 -5.73 -10.39
N LYS A 70 -13.48 -7.02 -10.08
CA LYS A 70 -13.04 -7.47 -8.75
C LYS A 70 -11.51 -7.41 -8.69
N LEU A 71 -10.97 -6.78 -7.67
CA LEU A 71 -9.53 -6.75 -7.44
C LEU A 71 -9.07 -8.07 -6.81
N ASN A 72 -8.03 -8.67 -7.40
CA ASN A 72 -7.40 -9.89 -6.89
C ASN A 72 -6.20 -9.58 -5.97
N LYS A 73 -5.61 -8.40 -6.12
CA LYS A 73 -4.48 -7.89 -5.33
C LYS A 73 -4.72 -6.42 -5.02
N SER A 74 -4.04 -5.92 -4.01
CA SER A 74 -4.10 -4.49 -3.69
C SER A 74 -3.49 -3.65 -4.80
N LEU A 75 -3.93 -2.40 -4.89
CA LEU A 75 -3.38 -1.38 -5.75
C LEU A 75 -2.89 -0.22 -4.88
N TYR A 76 -1.96 0.57 -5.43
CA TYR A 76 -1.47 1.76 -4.74
C TYR A 76 -2.63 2.71 -4.40
N GLY A 77 -2.62 3.26 -3.18
CA GLY A 77 -3.65 4.19 -2.72
C GLY A 77 -4.98 3.54 -2.27
N LEU A 78 -5.11 2.20 -2.34
CA LEU A 78 -6.23 1.52 -1.69
C LEU A 78 -6.06 1.54 -0.17
N LYS A 79 -7.08 1.99 0.54
CA LYS A 79 -7.14 1.97 2.02
C LYS A 79 -7.19 0.56 2.60
N GLN A 80 -7.67 -0.39 1.80
CA GLN A 80 -7.79 -1.83 2.09
C GLN A 80 -6.53 -2.61 1.74
N ALA A 81 -5.50 -1.97 1.16
CA ALA A 81 -4.21 -2.62 0.93
C ALA A 81 -3.63 -3.10 2.25
N PRO A 82 -2.93 -4.25 2.27
CA PRO A 82 -2.38 -4.80 3.48
C PRO A 82 -1.41 -3.80 4.10
N ARG A 83 -1.64 -3.57 5.38
CA ARG A 83 -0.86 -2.70 6.26
C ARG A 83 0.31 -3.55 6.74
N GLN A 84 1.47 -3.42 6.11
CA GLN A 84 2.71 -3.85 6.75
C GLN A 84 3.14 -2.80 7.76
#